data_AF-A0A6S7KLC8-F1
#
_entry.id   AF-A0A6S7KLC8-F1
#
_cell.length_a   1.000
_cell.length_b   1.000
_cell.length_c   1.000
_cell.angle_alpha   90.00
_cell.angle_beta   90.00
_cell.angle_gamma   90.00
#
_symmetry.space_group_name_H-M   'P 1'
#
loop_
_entity.id
_entity.type
_entity.pdbx_description
1 polymer ?
#
loop_
_entity_poly.entity_id
_entity_poly.type
_entity_poly.pdbx_seq_one_letter_code
_entity_poly.pdbx_strand_id
1 'polypeptide(L)'
;MTINVSVCLAVATSTLAMGVNLPAHLVIIKSTMQYVKGVFEEYAESQILQMTGRAGRPQFDDSATAVIMTKYSNKMKYEAIIGGTQNIESSLHKNLIEHLNAEIVLNTITDVSIALEWLKSTFLYIRILKNPTYYGIPEGLDMDILETKLQEMCVESLNTLRDHGLINMDEGFDLKPTDTGKLMARYCLAFESIKLFLGLQGNEDLNDLVNVVCQCKEFIDLKLRNNEKKVLNTLNKDKNRVTIRFPINGKIKTTEQKISCLLQATLGCLPINEFSLNQDVTKIFRSGQRVSKCLYEFCMLQNNYNLLMNALQLSKCFRSR
;
A
#
# COMPACT_ATOMS: atom_id res chain seq x y z
N MET A 1 3.90 -17.39 -31.60
CA MET A 1 2.80 -18.36 -31.42
C MET A 1 1.60 -17.80 -32.17
N THR A 2 1.54 -18.07 -33.47
CA THR A 2 0.43 -17.66 -34.33
C THR A 2 -0.76 -18.55 -33.99
N ILE A 3 -1.77 -17.99 -33.33
CA ILE A 3 -3.04 -18.68 -33.18
C ILE A 3 -3.57 -18.89 -34.61
N ASN A 4 -3.69 -20.16 -35.02
CA ASN A 4 -4.34 -20.52 -36.29
C ASN A 4 -5.68 -19.79 -36.38
N VAL A 5 -6.02 -19.30 -37.57
CA VAL A 5 -7.20 -18.47 -37.90
C VAL A 5 -8.56 -19.12 -37.52
N SER A 6 -8.55 -20.28 -36.88
CA SER A 6 -9.70 -21.04 -36.39
C SER A 6 -10.35 -20.47 -35.13
N VAL A 7 -9.73 -19.53 -34.41
CA VAL A 7 -10.29 -18.94 -33.19
C VAL A 7 -10.78 -17.52 -33.45
N CYS A 8 -12.10 -17.36 -33.59
CA CYS A 8 -12.73 -16.05 -33.82
C CYS A 8 -13.02 -15.26 -32.54
N LEU A 9 -13.05 -15.92 -31.37
CA LEU A 9 -13.32 -15.31 -30.07
C LEU A 9 -12.42 -15.91 -28.99
N ALA A 10 -11.70 -15.05 -28.27
CA ALA A 10 -10.94 -15.42 -27.09
C ALA A 10 -11.45 -14.63 -25.88
N VAL A 11 -11.81 -15.33 -24.80
CA VAL A 11 -12.16 -14.72 -23.51
C VAL A 11 -10.96 -14.85 -22.59
N ALA A 12 -10.46 -13.73 -22.08
CA ALA A 12 -9.24 -13.70 -21.28
C ALA A 12 -9.39 -12.83 -20.03
N THR A 13 -8.54 -13.09 -19.04
CA THR A 13 -8.36 -12.23 -17.87
C THR A 13 -7.37 -11.11 -18.17
N SER A 14 -7.32 -10.08 -17.31
CA SER A 14 -6.42 -8.92 -17.46
C SER A 14 -4.93 -9.30 -17.57
N THR A 15 -4.54 -10.47 -17.07
CA THR A 15 -3.18 -11.01 -17.18
C THR A 15 -2.73 -11.25 -18.62
N LEU A 16 -3.64 -11.56 -19.55
CA LEU A 16 -3.28 -11.76 -20.97
C LEU A 16 -2.68 -10.48 -21.55
N ALA A 17 -3.31 -9.34 -21.27
CA ALA A 17 -2.85 -8.04 -21.76
C ALA A 17 -1.46 -7.67 -21.25
N MET A 18 -0.99 -8.31 -20.17
CA MET A 18 0.34 -8.05 -19.59
C MET A 18 1.38 -9.12 -19.92
N GLY A 19 0.97 -10.38 -20.07
CA GLY A 19 1.89 -11.50 -20.22
C GLY A 19 2.11 -11.99 -21.65
N VAL A 20 1.19 -11.68 -22.57
CA VAL A 20 1.23 -12.26 -23.92
C VAL A 20 0.94 -11.20 -24.98
N ASN A 21 1.76 -11.16 -26.03
CA ASN A 21 1.53 -10.29 -27.17
C ASN A 21 0.57 -10.95 -28.17
N LEU A 22 -0.72 -10.94 -27.85
CA LEU A 22 -1.79 -11.44 -28.71
C LEU A 22 -2.71 -10.29 -29.16
N PRO A 23 -2.49 -9.70 -30.35
CA PRO A 23 -3.36 -8.66 -30.89
C PRO A 23 -4.64 -9.22 -31.51
N ALA A 24 -5.71 -8.44 -31.49
CA ALA A 24 -6.99 -8.76 -32.11
C ALA A 24 -7.60 -7.52 -32.78
N HIS A 25 -8.35 -7.68 -33.88
CA HIS A 25 -8.99 -6.55 -34.56
C HIS A 25 -9.98 -5.79 -33.66
N LEU A 26 -10.77 -6.53 -32.86
CA LEU A 26 -11.73 -6.01 -31.90
C LEU A 26 -11.35 -6.47 -30.49
N VAL A 27 -11.21 -5.52 -29.56
CA VAL A 27 -11.06 -5.80 -28.13
C VAL A 27 -12.24 -5.22 -27.37
N ILE A 28 -12.89 -6.04 -26.54
CA ILE A 28 -14.02 -5.64 -25.70
C ILE A 28 -13.61 -5.77 -24.22
N ILE A 29 -13.58 -4.65 -23.51
CA ILE A 29 -13.45 -4.60 -22.06
C ILE A 29 -14.86 -4.58 -21.47
N LYS A 30 -15.35 -5.76 -21.06
CA LYS A 30 -16.73 -5.98 -20.61
C LYS A 30 -17.12 -5.19 -19.34
N SER A 31 -16.16 -4.85 -18.48
CA SER A 31 -16.36 -4.03 -17.29
C SER A 31 -15.06 -3.34 -16.92
N THR A 32 -15.15 -2.13 -16.38
CA THR A 32 -13.99 -1.41 -15.84
C THR A 32 -13.77 -1.62 -14.34
N MET A 33 -14.55 -2.51 -13.72
CA MET A 33 -14.39 -2.89 -12.32
C MET A 33 -13.75 -4.27 -12.23
N GLN A 34 -12.80 -4.41 -11.32
CA GLN A 34 -12.21 -5.69 -10.95
C GLN A 34 -12.44 -5.98 -9.47
N TYR A 35 -12.53 -7.27 -9.17
CA TYR A 35 -12.50 -7.74 -7.79
C TYR A 35 -11.05 -8.07 -7.43
N VAL A 36 -10.40 -7.16 -6.73
CA VAL A 36 -9.00 -7.32 -6.32
C VAL A 36 -8.93 -7.26 -4.81
N LYS A 37 -8.34 -8.30 -4.21
CA LYS A 37 -8.06 -8.35 -2.76
C LYS A 37 -9.32 -8.05 -1.94
N GLY A 38 -10.41 -8.63 -2.43
CA GLY A 38 -11.75 -8.57 -1.89
C GLY A 38 -12.51 -7.24 -2.02
N VAL A 39 -11.95 -6.21 -2.64
CA VAL A 39 -12.68 -4.97 -2.92
C VAL A 39 -13.01 -4.90 -4.40
N PHE A 40 -14.20 -4.41 -4.73
CA PHE A 40 -14.49 -3.97 -6.09
C PHE A 40 -13.88 -2.59 -6.28
N GLU A 41 -12.84 -2.54 -7.08
CA GLU A 41 -12.13 -1.32 -7.45
C GLU A 41 -12.09 -1.19 -8.98
N GLU A 42 -11.88 0.03 -9.46
CA GLU A 42 -11.66 0.24 -10.89
C GLU A 42 -10.31 -0.37 -11.31
N TYR A 43 -10.23 -0.84 -12.56
CA TYR A 43 -8.93 -1.16 -13.14
C TYR A 43 -8.01 0.06 -13.09
N ALA A 44 -6.72 -0.19 -12.83
CA ALA A 44 -5.72 0.85 -13.00
C ALA A 44 -5.74 1.35 -14.45
N GLU A 45 -5.53 2.65 -14.64
CA GLU A 45 -5.60 3.29 -15.96
C GLU A 45 -4.60 2.64 -16.93
N SER A 46 -3.42 2.29 -16.44
CA SER A 46 -2.42 1.52 -17.17
C SER A 46 -2.91 0.15 -17.64
N GLN A 47 -3.72 -0.56 -16.84
CA GLN A 47 -4.29 -1.85 -17.23
C GLN A 47 -5.34 -1.69 -18.33
N ILE A 48 -6.17 -0.65 -18.26
CA ILE A 48 -7.12 -0.32 -19.33
C ILE A 48 -6.36 -0.01 -20.63
N LEU A 49 -5.35 0.86 -20.56
CA LEU A 49 -4.50 1.21 -21.72
C LEU A 49 -3.82 -0.02 -22.33
N GLN A 50 -3.31 -0.93 -21.49
CA GLN A 50 -2.70 -2.18 -21.95
C GLN A 50 -3.71 -3.12 -22.62
N MET A 51 -4.93 -3.21 -22.08
CA MET A 51 -6.01 -4.00 -22.70
C MET A 51 -6.43 -3.40 -24.04
N THR A 52 -6.66 -2.08 -24.11
CA THR A 52 -7.01 -1.41 -25.37
C THR A 52 -5.89 -1.46 -26.40
N GLY A 53 -4.62 -1.44 -25.95
CA GLY A 53 -3.45 -1.58 -26.82
C GLY A 53 -3.31 -2.94 -27.49
N ARG A 54 -4.16 -3.93 -27.16
CA ARG A 54 -4.26 -5.20 -27.90
C ARG A 54 -5.18 -5.10 -29.12
N ALA A 55 -5.90 -3.99 -29.28
CA ALA A 55 -6.70 -3.74 -30.47
C ALA A 55 -5.80 -3.39 -31.66
N GLY A 56 -6.00 -4.10 -32.77
CA GLY A 56 -5.28 -3.94 -34.02
C GLY A 56 -4.13 -4.93 -34.16
N ARG A 57 -4.10 -5.62 -35.29
CA ARG A 57 -3.01 -6.52 -35.68
C ARG A 57 -2.07 -5.76 -36.62
N PRO A 58 -0.86 -5.39 -36.16
CA PRO A 58 0.12 -4.77 -37.05
C PRO A 58 0.32 -5.65 -38.29
N GLN A 59 0.36 -5.03 -39.48
CA GLN A 59 0.50 -5.69 -40.80
C GLN A 59 -0.75 -6.39 -41.37
N PHE A 60 -1.84 -6.52 -40.61
CA PHE A 60 -3.06 -7.20 -41.08
C PHE A 60 -4.30 -6.31 -41.12
N ASP A 61 -4.38 -5.31 -40.24
CA ASP A 61 -5.54 -4.43 -40.11
C ASP A 61 -5.17 -2.97 -40.40
N ASP A 62 -5.97 -2.29 -41.23
CA ASP A 62 -5.85 -0.84 -41.47
C ASP A 62 -6.52 0.01 -40.38
N SER A 63 -7.44 -0.61 -39.63
CA SER A 63 -8.13 0.00 -38.49
C SER A 63 -8.46 -1.05 -37.45
N ALA A 64 -8.71 -0.61 -36.22
CA ALA A 64 -9.01 -1.47 -35.10
C ALA A 64 -10.05 -0.82 -34.20
N THR A 65 -10.78 -1.64 -33.45
CA THR A 65 -11.82 -1.15 -32.53
C THR A 65 -11.56 -1.64 -31.11
N ALA A 66 -11.55 -0.73 -30.16
CA ALA A 66 -11.57 -1.03 -28.73
C ALA A 66 -12.90 -0.54 -28.13
N VAL A 67 -13.63 -1.43 -27.46
CA VAL A 67 -14.91 -1.11 -26.80
C VAL A 67 -14.71 -1.22 -25.29
N ILE A 68 -14.90 -0.11 -24.58
CA ILE A 68 -14.86 -0.07 -23.12
C ILE A 68 -16.29 0.02 -22.58
N MET A 69 -16.74 -1.03 -21.89
CA MET A 69 -18.03 -1.04 -21.23
C MET A 69 -17.89 -0.59 -19.78
N THR A 70 -18.47 0.56 -19.44
CA THR A 70 -18.36 1.18 -18.11
C THR A 70 -19.66 1.88 -17.71
N LYS A 71 -19.72 2.41 -16.49
CA LYS A 71 -20.82 3.25 -16.02
C LYS A 71 -20.78 4.61 -16.72
N TYR A 72 -21.94 5.20 -16.99
CA TYR A 72 -22.04 6.50 -17.65
C TYR A 72 -21.21 7.59 -16.94
N SER A 73 -21.17 7.58 -15.61
CA SER A 73 -20.36 8.51 -14.78
C SER A 73 -18.87 8.49 -15.11
N ASN A 74 -18.34 7.36 -15.57
CA ASN A 74 -16.91 7.16 -15.82
C ASN A 74 -16.56 7.31 -17.31
N LYS A 75 -17.55 7.55 -18.17
CA LYS A 75 -17.34 7.68 -19.62
C LYS A 75 -16.27 8.73 -19.95
N MET A 76 -16.45 9.96 -19.44
CA MET A 76 -15.52 11.07 -19.69
C MET A 76 -14.09 10.76 -19.22
N LYS A 77 -13.94 10.05 -18.09
CA LYS A 77 -12.64 9.62 -17.58
C LYS A 77 -11.93 8.70 -18.59
N TYR A 78 -12.60 7.66 -19.07
CA TYR A 78 -11.97 6.73 -20.01
C TYR A 78 -11.78 7.32 -21.41
N GLU A 79 -12.64 8.24 -21.85
CA GLU A 79 -12.41 9.02 -23.08
C GLU A 79 -11.14 9.88 -22.94
N ALA A 80 -10.93 10.53 -21.80
CA ALA A 80 -9.71 11.31 -21.55
C ALA A 80 -8.45 10.45 -21.45
N ILE A 81 -8.54 9.26 -20.83
CA ILE A 81 -7.44 8.28 -20.75
C ILE A 81 -7.01 7.86 -22.16
N ILE A 82 -7.96 7.40 -22.99
CA ILE A 82 -7.66 6.90 -24.33
C ILE A 82 -7.27 8.02 -25.29
N GLY A 83 -7.88 9.20 -25.14
CA GLY A 83 -7.54 10.40 -25.90
C GLY A 83 -6.20 11.04 -25.49
N GLY A 84 -5.56 10.57 -24.42
CA GLY A 84 -4.29 11.12 -23.93
C GLY A 84 -4.41 12.53 -23.35
N THR A 85 -5.61 12.97 -22.99
CA THR A 85 -5.88 14.32 -22.46
C THR A 85 -5.89 14.36 -20.93
N GLN A 86 -5.72 13.23 -20.26
CA GLN A 86 -5.63 13.17 -18.81
C GLN A 86 -4.25 13.66 -18.32
N ASN A 87 -4.27 14.59 -17.37
CA ASN A 87 -3.06 15.03 -16.70
C ASN A 87 -2.55 13.96 -15.72
N ILE A 88 -1.25 13.66 -15.79
CA ILE A 88 -0.56 12.82 -14.80
C ILE A 88 -0.12 13.69 -13.63
N GLU A 89 -0.52 13.30 -12.42
CA GLU A 89 -0.20 14.01 -11.18
C GLU A 89 0.76 13.23 -10.28
N SER A 90 1.51 13.95 -9.45
CA SER A 90 2.43 13.34 -8.48
C SER A 90 1.66 12.85 -7.25
N SER A 91 2.03 11.68 -6.74
CA SER A 91 1.54 11.16 -5.45
C SER A 91 2.59 11.22 -4.34
N LEU A 92 3.76 11.83 -4.59
CA LEU A 92 4.88 11.87 -3.63
C LEU A 92 4.48 12.51 -2.29
N HIS A 93 3.68 13.59 -2.34
CA HIS A 93 3.20 14.31 -1.15
C HIS A 93 2.41 13.42 -0.17
N LYS A 94 1.83 12.30 -0.62
CA LYS A 94 1.07 11.37 0.23
C LYS A 94 1.96 10.49 1.12
N ASN A 95 3.24 10.36 0.76
CA ASN A 95 4.21 9.48 1.38
C ASN A 95 5.58 10.17 1.57
N LEU A 96 5.58 11.51 1.64
CA LEU A 96 6.80 12.33 1.64
C LEU A 96 7.70 11.99 2.83
N ILE A 97 7.10 11.75 4.01
CA ILE A 97 7.80 11.37 5.24
C ILE A 97 8.60 10.08 5.04
N GLU A 98 8.00 9.04 4.46
CA GLU A 98 8.68 7.78 4.18
C GLU A 98 9.86 7.96 3.22
N HIS A 99 9.67 8.77 2.17
CA HIS A 99 10.72 9.02 1.18
C HIS A 99 11.87 9.85 1.73
N LEU A 100 11.60 10.93 2.46
CA LEU A 100 12.63 11.74 3.12
C LEU A 100 13.46 10.90 4.10
N ASN A 101 12.81 10.09 4.94
CA ASN A 101 13.52 9.19 5.84
C ASN A 101 14.43 8.21 5.09
N ALA A 102 13.96 7.64 3.98
CA ALA A 102 14.76 6.73 3.16
C ALA A 102 16.00 7.43 2.58
N GLU A 103 15.85 8.63 2.01
CA GLU A 103 16.96 9.38 1.41
C GLU A 103 17.98 9.87 2.47
N ILE A 104 17.52 10.21 3.68
CA ILE A 104 18.40 10.52 4.82
C ILE A 104 19.17 9.27 5.26
N VAL A 105 18.53 8.11 5.33
CA VAL A 105 19.19 6.83 5.64
C VAL A 105 20.23 6.43 4.58
N LEU A 106 19.97 6.76 3.31
CA LEU A 106 20.91 6.54 2.20
C LEU A 106 22.04 7.58 2.14
N ASN A 107 22.01 8.61 3.00
CA ASN A 107 22.90 9.77 3.00
C ASN A 107 22.86 10.59 1.69
N THR A 108 21.76 10.54 0.95
CA THR A 108 21.51 11.42 -0.19
C THR A 108 21.09 12.80 0.28
N ILE A 109 20.30 12.86 1.36
CA ILE A 109 19.95 14.10 2.05
C ILE A 109 20.75 14.17 3.35
N THR A 110 21.68 15.12 3.45
CA THR A 110 22.54 15.30 4.64
C THR A 110 22.16 16.51 5.49
N ASP A 111 21.38 17.45 4.95
CA ASP A 111 20.92 18.64 5.65
C ASP A 111 19.59 19.14 5.07
N VAL A 112 18.97 20.12 5.75
CA VAL A 112 17.67 20.68 5.34
C VAL A 112 17.72 21.34 3.96
N SER A 113 18.84 21.97 3.58
CA SER A 113 18.96 22.65 2.28
C SER A 113 18.97 21.63 1.14
N ILE A 114 19.73 20.55 1.29
CA ILE A 114 19.74 19.44 0.32
C ILE A 114 18.37 18.75 0.25
N ALA A 115 17.63 18.66 1.36
CA ALA A 115 16.27 18.12 1.33
C ALA A 115 15.33 18.95 0.43
N LEU A 116 15.46 20.28 0.47
CA LEU A 116 14.69 21.19 -0.36
C LEU A 116 15.10 21.10 -1.84
N GLU A 117 16.40 21.04 -2.13
CA GLU A 117 16.90 20.83 -3.49
C GLU A 117 16.43 19.48 -4.07
N TRP A 118 16.49 18.42 -3.26
CA TRP A 118 15.96 17.12 -3.61
C TRP A 118 14.48 17.22 -3.98
N LEU A 119 13.65 17.88 -3.16
CA LEU A 119 12.23 18.04 -3.43
C LEU A 119 11.97 18.81 -4.74
N LYS A 120 12.75 19.87 -5.01
CA LYS A 120 12.72 20.63 -6.28
C LYS A 120 13.09 19.79 -7.50
N SER A 121 13.90 18.74 -7.34
CA SER A 121 14.25 17.81 -8.42
C SER A 121 13.15 16.80 -8.78
N THR A 122 12.08 16.71 -7.98
CA THR A 122 11.03 15.69 -8.16
C THR A 122 9.93 16.10 -9.14
N PHE A 123 9.18 15.11 -9.63
CA PHE A 123 7.96 15.35 -10.40
C PHE A 123 6.89 16.13 -9.62
N LEU A 124 6.91 16.06 -8.28
CA LEU A 124 5.98 16.83 -7.43
C LEU A 124 6.17 18.34 -7.62
N TYR A 125 7.41 18.82 -7.63
CA TYR A 125 7.71 20.23 -7.83
C TYR A 125 7.12 20.73 -9.16
N ILE A 126 7.43 20.04 -10.26
CA ILE A 126 6.93 20.39 -11.60
C ILE A 126 5.40 20.44 -11.63
N ARG A 127 4.71 19.50 -10.96
CA ARG A 127 3.25 19.46 -10.95
C ARG A 127 2.63 20.53 -10.05
N ILE A 128 3.25 20.86 -8.92
CA ILE A 128 2.81 21.97 -8.08
C ILE A 128 2.87 23.30 -8.85
N LEU A 129 3.92 23.53 -9.65
CA LEU A 129 4.02 24.72 -10.51
C LEU A 129 2.93 24.79 -11.59
N LYS A 130 2.47 23.64 -12.10
CA LYS A 130 1.49 23.57 -13.21
C LYS A 130 0.04 23.47 -12.77
N ASN A 131 -0.23 22.87 -11.61
CA ASN A 131 -1.57 22.59 -11.10
C ASN A 131 -1.59 22.66 -9.56
N PRO A 132 -1.35 23.84 -8.97
CA PRO A 132 -1.23 23.99 -7.51
C PRO A 132 -2.51 23.61 -6.77
N THR A 133 -3.68 23.85 -7.36
CA THR A 133 -5.00 23.56 -6.77
C THR A 133 -5.21 22.08 -6.46
N TYR A 134 -4.65 21.19 -7.28
CA TYR A 134 -4.68 19.75 -7.00
C TYR A 134 -3.95 19.37 -5.70
N TYR A 135 -2.92 20.14 -5.32
CA TYR A 135 -2.14 19.93 -4.10
C TYR A 135 -2.63 20.78 -2.92
N GLY A 136 -3.81 21.38 -3.03
CA GLY A 136 -4.40 22.22 -1.97
C GLY A 136 -3.79 23.62 -1.89
N ILE A 137 -3.07 24.06 -2.93
CA ILE A 137 -2.45 25.39 -2.98
C ILE A 137 -3.30 26.28 -3.91
N PRO A 138 -3.71 27.48 -3.49
CA PRO A 138 -4.48 28.39 -4.34
C PRO A 138 -3.80 28.71 -5.67
N GLU A 139 -4.59 28.88 -6.73
CA GLU A 139 -4.12 29.35 -8.04
C GLU A 139 -3.79 30.85 -8.03
N GLY A 140 -2.88 31.29 -8.91
CA GLY A 140 -2.53 32.70 -9.08
C GLY A 140 -1.53 33.25 -8.05
N LEU A 141 -0.88 32.39 -7.27
CA LEU A 141 0.21 32.77 -6.38
C LEU A 141 1.50 33.00 -7.15
N ASP A 142 2.32 33.95 -6.68
CA ASP A 142 3.66 34.17 -7.19
C ASP A 142 4.56 32.95 -6.92
N MET A 143 5.56 32.75 -7.78
CA MET A 143 6.52 31.65 -7.68
C MET A 143 7.18 31.57 -6.30
N ASP A 144 7.54 32.70 -5.71
CA ASP A 144 8.19 32.77 -4.39
C ASP A 144 7.28 32.21 -3.27
N ILE A 145 5.98 32.47 -3.36
CA ILE A 145 4.99 31.96 -2.39
C ILE A 145 4.85 30.45 -2.55
N LEU A 146 4.87 29.96 -3.79
CA LEU A 146 4.78 28.54 -4.09
C LEU A 146 6.00 27.77 -3.58
N GLU A 147 7.19 28.33 -3.75
CA GLU A 147 8.43 27.78 -3.18
C GLU A 147 8.40 27.80 -1.66
N THR A 148 7.91 28.87 -1.05
CA THR A 148 7.72 28.95 0.41
C THR A 148 6.81 27.83 0.90
N LYS A 149 5.69 27.56 0.21
CA LYS A 149 4.76 26.49 0.59
C LYS A 149 5.38 25.10 0.45
N LEU A 150 6.20 24.88 -0.57
CA LEU A 150 6.96 23.64 -0.74
C LEU A 150 7.98 23.46 0.39
N GLN A 151 8.66 24.54 0.76
CA GLN A 151 9.63 24.56 1.84
C GLN A 151 8.97 24.25 3.20
N GLU A 152 7.80 24.84 3.48
CA GLU A 152 6.99 24.51 4.66
C GLU A 152 6.64 23.01 4.71
N MET A 153 6.16 22.44 3.59
CA MET A 153 5.82 21.01 3.52
C MET A 153 7.01 20.09 3.82
N CYS A 154 8.19 20.44 3.29
CA CYS A 154 9.42 19.68 3.53
C CYS A 154 9.85 19.78 4.99
N VAL A 155 9.91 21.00 5.53
CA VAL A 155 10.34 21.26 6.91
C VAL A 155 9.36 20.65 7.91
N GLU A 156 8.05 20.71 7.67
CA GLU A 156 7.03 20.04 8.49
C GLU A 156 7.24 18.52 8.51
N SER A 157 7.55 17.92 7.37
CA SER A 157 7.84 16.48 7.27
C SER A 157 9.12 16.10 8.01
N LEU A 158 10.18 16.91 7.92
CA LEU A 158 11.45 16.71 8.64
C LEU A 158 11.27 16.88 10.15
N ASN A 159 10.55 17.91 10.59
CA ASN A 159 10.21 18.10 12.00
C ASN A 159 9.39 16.92 12.53
N THR A 160 8.42 16.43 11.75
CA THR A 160 7.63 15.24 12.12
C THR A 160 8.52 14.00 12.33
N LEU A 161 9.50 13.77 11.45
CA LEU A 161 10.48 12.68 11.61
C LEU A 161 11.34 12.87 12.87
N ARG A 162 11.81 14.09 13.12
CA ARG A 162 12.63 14.43 14.29
C ARG A 162 11.85 14.24 15.59
N ASP A 163 10.63 14.75 15.66
CA ASP A 163 9.80 14.73 16.87
C ASP A 163 9.41 13.30 17.28
N HIS A 164 9.41 12.35 16.32
CA HIS A 164 9.20 10.93 16.58
C HIS A 164 10.51 10.12 16.68
N GLY A 165 11.67 10.79 16.71
CA GLY A 165 12.98 10.15 16.89
C GLY A 165 13.42 9.24 15.73
N LEU A 166 12.98 9.52 14.50
CA LEU A 166 13.41 8.80 13.29
C LEU A 166 14.68 9.41 12.68
N ILE A 167 14.88 10.70 12.89
CA ILE A 167 16.08 11.43 12.51
C ILE A 167 16.53 12.33 13.67
N ASN A 168 17.82 12.63 13.71
CA ASN A 168 18.38 13.71 14.52
C ASN A 168 18.66 14.90 13.60
N MET A 169 18.41 16.09 14.12
CA MET A 169 18.71 17.36 13.46
C MET A 169 19.60 18.17 14.40
N ASP A 170 20.87 18.33 14.04
CA ASP A 170 21.85 19.04 14.86
C ASP A 170 21.70 20.58 14.71
N GLU A 171 22.37 21.38 15.54
CA GLU A 171 22.29 22.86 15.51
C GLU A 171 22.70 23.47 14.16
N GLY A 172 23.50 22.75 13.37
CA GLY A 172 23.88 23.14 12.01
C GLY A 172 22.88 22.79 10.91
N PHE A 173 21.67 22.30 11.26
CA PHE A 173 20.68 21.73 10.34
C PHE A 173 21.14 20.45 9.62
N ASP A 174 22.21 19.82 10.11
CA ASP A 174 22.66 18.50 9.65
C ASP A 174 21.64 17.43 10.07
N LEU A 175 21.31 16.54 9.15
CA LEU A 175 20.35 15.46 9.33
C LEU A 175 21.09 14.12 9.44
N LYS A 176 20.79 13.37 10.51
CA LYS A 176 21.35 12.03 10.73
C LYS A 176 20.25 11.02 11.00
N PRO A 177 20.27 9.83 10.38
CA PRO A 177 19.27 8.81 10.63
C PRO A 177 19.46 8.16 12.01
N THR A 178 18.37 7.93 12.74
CA THR A 178 18.39 7.08 13.95
C THR A 178 18.27 5.62 13.57
N ASP A 179 18.52 4.70 14.51
CA ASP A 179 18.33 3.27 14.25
C ASP A 179 16.86 2.92 13.96
N THR A 180 15.91 3.64 14.58
CA THR A 180 14.49 3.52 14.25
C THR A 180 14.20 3.98 12.82
N GLY A 181 14.77 5.11 12.39
CA GLY A 181 14.67 5.60 11.00
C GLY A 181 15.23 4.61 9.98
N LYS A 182 16.38 3.99 10.30
CA LYS A 182 16.98 2.92 9.49
C LYS A 182 16.07 1.70 9.39
N LEU A 183 15.43 1.27 10.48
CA LEU A 183 14.48 0.16 10.46
C LEU A 183 13.28 0.47 9.56
N MET A 184 12.70 1.67 9.69
CA MET A 184 11.60 2.11 8.86
C MET A 184 11.94 2.04 7.37
N ALA A 185 13.10 2.58 6.97
CA ALA A 185 13.57 2.54 5.58
C ALA A 185 13.87 1.12 5.11
N ARG A 186 14.62 0.33 5.90
CA ARG A 186 15.05 -1.03 5.57
C ARG A 186 13.88 -1.97 5.31
N TYR A 187 12.83 -1.87 6.11
CA TYR A 187 11.62 -2.69 5.96
C TYR A 187 10.54 -2.01 5.12
N CYS A 188 10.79 -0.78 4.65
CA CYS A 188 9.89 0.12 3.94
C CYS A 188 8.56 0.37 4.67
N LEU A 189 8.56 0.40 6.01
CA LEU A 189 7.37 0.58 6.84
C LEU A 189 6.73 1.97 6.67
N ALA A 190 5.40 2.02 6.72
CA ALA A 190 4.69 3.29 6.76
C ALA A 190 4.96 4.00 8.09
N PHE A 191 5.02 5.33 8.06
CA PHE A 191 5.32 6.15 9.24
C PHE A 191 4.34 5.88 10.39
N GLU A 192 3.04 5.80 10.08
CA GLU A 192 2.00 5.51 11.07
C GLU A 192 2.18 4.15 11.75
N SER A 193 2.75 3.15 11.07
CA SER A 193 3.02 1.85 11.68
C SER A 193 4.19 1.89 12.66
N ILE A 194 5.21 2.70 12.37
CA ILE A 194 6.32 2.93 13.31
C ILE A 194 5.86 3.69 14.55
N LYS A 195 4.91 4.64 14.41
CA LYS A 195 4.29 5.31 15.56
C LYS A 195 3.62 4.34 16.53
N LEU A 196 2.99 3.28 16.03
CA LEU A 196 2.44 2.22 16.89
C LEU A 196 3.54 1.51 17.69
N PHE A 197 4.72 1.31 17.09
CA PHE A 197 5.85 0.67 17.78
C PHE A 197 6.47 1.60 18.83
N LEU A 198 6.60 2.89 18.52
CA LEU A 198 7.07 3.91 19.46
C LEU A 198 6.16 4.06 20.68
N GLY A 199 4.88 3.69 20.57
CA GLY A 199 3.92 3.70 21.68
C GLY A 199 4.07 2.56 22.70
N LEU A 200 4.92 1.56 22.42
CA LEU A 200 5.14 0.41 23.31
C LEU A 200 5.83 0.85 24.61
N GLN A 201 5.29 0.39 25.75
CA GLN A 201 5.74 0.70 27.10
C GLN A 201 6.68 -0.37 27.69
N GLY A 202 6.78 -1.55 27.07
CA GLY A 202 7.64 -2.65 27.48
C GLY A 202 6.98 -3.74 28.32
N ASN A 203 5.70 -3.59 28.68
CA ASN A 203 4.95 -4.59 29.44
C ASN A 203 3.98 -5.41 28.57
N GLU A 204 3.99 -5.18 27.26
CA GLU A 204 3.10 -5.82 26.31
C GLU A 204 3.34 -7.32 26.20
N ASP A 205 2.24 -8.08 26.25
CA ASP A 205 2.27 -9.51 26.03
C ASP A 205 2.18 -9.87 24.53
N LEU A 206 2.19 -11.16 24.22
CA LEU A 206 2.10 -11.63 22.83
C LEU A 206 0.77 -11.22 22.15
N ASN A 207 -0.33 -11.13 22.90
CA ASN A 207 -1.63 -10.71 22.36
C ASN A 207 -1.62 -9.22 22.03
N ASP A 208 -1.03 -8.39 22.90
CA ASP A 208 -0.84 -6.97 22.67
C ASP A 208 -0.03 -6.72 21.38
N LEU A 209 1.07 -7.46 21.18
CA LEU A 209 1.86 -7.36 19.95
C LEU A 209 1.10 -7.82 18.70
N VAL A 210 0.25 -8.84 18.81
CA VAL A 210 -0.66 -9.23 17.72
C VAL A 210 -1.59 -8.08 17.38
N ASN A 211 -2.17 -7.43 18.39
CA ASN A 211 -3.08 -6.30 18.17
C ASN A 211 -2.37 -5.08 17.56
N VAL A 212 -1.12 -4.81 17.96
CA VAL A 212 -0.27 -3.76 17.37
C VAL A 212 -0.03 -4.05 15.88
N VAL A 213 0.39 -5.26 15.52
CA VAL A 213 0.57 -5.65 14.11
C VAL A 213 -0.74 -5.51 13.34
N CYS A 214 -1.87 -5.93 13.90
CA CYS A 214 -3.16 -5.83 13.22
C CYS A 214 -3.64 -4.39 12.94
N GLN A 215 -3.07 -3.39 13.64
CA GLN A 215 -3.37 -1.97 13.48
C GLN A 215 -2.46 -1.27 12.47
N CYS A 216 -1.39 -1.93 12.00
CA CYS A 216 -0.43 -1.32 11.08
C CYS A 216 -1.07 -0.88 9.74
N LYS A 217 -0.62 0.27 9.23
CA LYS A 217 -1.13 0.90 8.00
C LYS A 217 -0.92 0.05 6.75
N GLU A 218 0.00 -0.92 6.76
CA GLU A 218 0.20 -1.93 5.71
C GLU A 218 -1.07 -2.75 5.42
N PHE A 219 -2.01 -2.78 6.35
CA PHE A 219 -3.27 -3.51 6.24
C PHE A 219 -4.47 -2.62 5.91
N ILE A 220 -4.27 -1.32 5.64
CA ILE A 220 -5.36 -0.34 5.46
C ILE A 220 -6.36 -0.69 4.34
N ASP A 221 -5.91 -1.38 3.28
CA ASP A 221 -6.82 -1.75 2.18
C ASP A 221 -7.72 -2.95 2.53
N LEU A 222 -7.41 -3.69 3.61
CA LEU A 222 -8.28 -4.76 4.07
C LEU A 222 -9.56 -4.16 4.63
N LYS A 223 -10.70 -4.74 4.28
CA LYS A 223 -12.01 -4.26 4.75
C LYS A 223 -12.81 -5.42 5.33
N LEU A 224 -13.49 -5.18 6.45
CA LEU A 224 -14.47 -6.12 6.98
C LEU A 224 -15.77 -6.06 6.17
N ARG A 225 -16.14 -7.17 5.54
CA ARG A 225 -17.35 -7.26 4.71
C ARG A 225 -18.49 -7.91 5.47
N ASN A 226 -19.73 -7.52 5.17
CA ASN A 226 -20.90 -8.03 5.90
C ASN A 226 -21.13 -9.54 5.71
N ASN A 227 -20.89 -10.06 4.50
CA ASN A 227 -21.01 -11.49 4.19
C ASN A 227 -19.96 -12.36 4.92
N GLU A 228 -18.80 -11.80 5.24
CA GLU A 228 -17.71 -12.53 5.91
C GLU A 228 -17.89 -12.58 7.44
N LYS A 229 -18.69 -11.68 8.02
CA LYS A 229 -18.90 -11.60 9.47
C LYS A 229 -19.37 -12.92 10.08
N LYS A 230 -20.24 -13.68 9.40
CA LYS A 230 -20.73 -14.96 9.93
C LYS A 230 -19.59 -15.97 10.06
N VAL A 231 -18.81 -16.15 8.99
CA VAL A 231 -17.67 -17.08 8.93
C VAL A 231 -16.61 -16.69 9.96
N LEU A 232 -16.24 -15.40 10.03
CA LEU A 232 -15.27 -14.89 11.00
C LEU A 232 -15.73 -15.11 12.45
N ASN A 233 -17.02 -14.87 12.75
CA ASN A 233 -17.56 -15.13 14.09
C ASN A 233 -17.63 -16.62 14.43
N THR A 234 -17.80 -17.50 13.44
CA THR A 234 -17.72 -18.95 13.64
C THR A 234 -16.28 -19.38 13.97
N LEU A 235 -15.29 -18.87 13.22
CA LEU A 235 -13.86 -19.10 13.51
C LEU A 235 -13.48 -18.61 14.92
N ASN A 236 -14.01 -17.45 15.33
CA ASN A 236 -13.74 -16.88 16.65
C ASN A 236 -14.41 -17.61 17.83
N LYS A 237 -15.50 -18.36 17.60
CA LYS A 237 -16.33 -18.97 18.65
C LYS A 237 -16.22 -20.49 18.75
N ASP A 238 -15.18 -21.08 18.20
CA ASP A 238 -15.03 -22.53 18.17
C ASP A 238 -15.21 -23.14 19.58
N LYS A 239 -16.12 -24.11 19.68
CA LYS A 239 -16.67 -24.63 20.95
C LYS A 239 -15.59 -25.28 21.82
N ASN A 240 -14.50 -25.73 21.22
CA ASN A 240 -13.40 -26.40 21.91
C ASN A 240 -12.28 -25.44 22.34
N ARG A 241 -12.33 -24.14 21.97
CA ARG A 241 -11.32 -23.08 22.30
C ARG A 241 -9.85 -23.44 22.02
N VAL A 242 -9.55 -24.48 21.26
CA VAL A 242 -8.16 -24.89 20.97
C VAL A 242 -7.54 -24.08 19.82
N THR A 243 -8.35 -23.38 19.04
CA THR A 243 -7.98 -22.96 17.68
C THR A 243 -7.59 -21.49 17.53
N ILE A 244 -8.33 -20.56 18.14
CA ILE A 244 -7.95 -19.13 18.25
C ILE A 244 -7.43 -18.87 19.65
N ARG A 245 -6.11 -18.63 19.77
CA ARG A 245 -5.42 -18.47 21.06
C ARG A 245 -5.90 -17.25 21.86
N PHE A 246 -6.16 -16.15 21.17
CA PHE A 246 -6.61 -14.88 21.71
C PHE A 246 -7.97 -14.51 21.09
N PRO A 247 -9.08 -15.05 21.61
CA PRO A 247 -10.39 -14.85 21.03
C PRO A 247 -10.86 -13.40 21.21
N ILE A 248 -11.56 -12.89 20.21
CA ILE A 248 -12.13 -11.54 20.22
C ILE A 248 -13.41 -11.54 21.05
N ASN A 249 -13.51 -10.62 22.00
CA ASN A 249 -14.69 -10.47 22.83
C ASN A 249 -15.91 -10.04 22.00
N GLY A 250 -16.95 -10.86 22.02
CA GLY A 250 -18.21 -10.57 21.34
C GLY A 250 -18.20 -10.92 19.85
N LYS A 251 -18.72 -10.00 19.02
CA LYS A 251 -18.78 -10.16 17.56
C LYS A 251 -17.69 -9.33 16.90
N ILE A 252 -17.10 -9.85 15.83
CA ILE A 252 -16.15 -9.12 14.98
C ILE A 252 -16.85 -7.95 14.28
N LYS A 253 -16.35 -6.75 14.53
CA LYS A 253 -16.93 -5.47 14.09
C LYS A 253 -15.93 -4.58 13.35
N THR A 254 -14.63 -4.74 13.59
CA THR A 254 -13.59 -3.90 12.98
C THR A 254 -12.68 -4.70 12.05
N THR A 255 -11.93 -3.99 11.19
CA THR A 255 -10.97 -4.61 10.28
C THR A 255 -9.81 -5.24 11.05
N GLU A 256 -9.34 -4.61 12.11
CA GLU A 256 -8.24 -5.09 12.96
C GLU A 256 -8.62 -6.42 13.61
N GLN A 257 -9.87 -6.54 14.08
CA GLN A 257 -10.42 -7.79 14.61
C GLN A 257 -10.51 -8.88 13.54
N LYS A 258 -10.86 -8.53 12.30
CA LYS A 258 -10.82 -9.47 11.17
C LYS A 258 -9.38 -9.95 10.92
N ILE A 259 -8.41 -9.04 10.88
CA ILE A 259 -7.00 -9.37 10.65
C ILE A 259 -6.49 -10.29 11.76
N SER A 260 -6.75 -9.96 13.03
CA SER A 260 -6.37 -10.78 14.18
C SER A 260 -6.99 -12.18 14.11
N CYS A 261 -8.29 -12.28 13.80
CA CYS A 261 -8.97 -13.57 13.64
C CYS A 261 -8.36 -14.41 12.51
N LEU A 262 -8.11 -13.83 11.33
CA LEU A 262 -7.53 -14.52 10.18
C LEU A 262 -6.08 -14.95 10.41
N LEU A 263 -5.28 -14.09 11.04
CA LEU A 263 -3.90 -14.39 11.43
C LEU A 263 -3.88 -15.61 12.35
N GLN A 264 -4.64 -15.56 13.44
CA GLN A 264 -4.70 -16.62 14.42
C GLN A 264 -5.28 -17.93 13.83
N ALA A 265 -6.31 -17.83 13.00
CA ALA A 265 -6.89 -19.00 12.31
C ALA A 265 -5.86 -19.69 11.41
N THR A 266 -5.06 -18.91 10.68
CA THR A 266 -4.03 -19.45 9.79
C THR A 266 -2.88 -20.08 10.56
N LEU A 267 -2.41 -19.43 11.64
CA LEU A 267 -1.40 -19.99 12.53
C LEU A 267 -1.89 -21.25 13.25
N GLY A 268 -3.18 -21.31 13.59
CA GLY A 268 -3.86 -22.48 14.15
C GLY A 268 -4.26 -23.55 13.12
N CYS A 269 -3.83 -23.42 11.85
CA CYS A 269 -4.12 -24.36 10.76
C CYS A 269 -5.61 -24.59 10.49
N LEU A 270 -6.46 -23.59 10.71
CA LEU A 270 -7.89 -23.71 10.46
C LEU A 270 -8.22 -23.57 8.96
N PRO A 271 -9.17 -24.37 8.45
CA PRO A 271 -9.59 -24.27 7.06
C PRO A 271 -10.38 -22.97 6.84
N ILE A 272 -9.87 -22.10 5.97
CA ILE A 272 -10.57 -20.91 5.49
C ILE A 272 -11.02 -21.24 4.07
N ASN A 273 -12.29 -21.59 3.89
CA ASN A 273 -12.81 -22.06 2.60
C ASN A 273 -13.23 -20.91 1.66
N GLU A 274 -13.47 -19.73 2.22
CA GLU A 274 -13.87 -18.54 1.45
C GLU A 274 -12.68 -18.00 0.65
N PHE A 275 -12.84 -17.92 -0.67
CA PHE A 275 -11.79 -17.44 -1.57
C PHE A 275 -11.35 -16.00 -1.24
N SER A 276 -12.29 -15.10 -0.91
CA SER A 276 -11.96 -13.72 -0.54
C SER A 276 -11.12 -13.62 0.73
N LEU A 277 -11.43 -14.45 1.74
CA LEU A 277 -10.68 -14.48 3.00
C LEU A 277 -9.28 -15.10 2.81
N ASN A 278 -9.13 -16.09 1.93
CA ASN A 278 -7.80 -16.61 1.58
C ASN A 278 -6.90 -15.55 0.93
N GLN A 279 -7.46 -14.71 0.04
CA GLN A 279 -6.71 -13.59 -0.53
C GLN A 279 -6.26 -12.60 0.55
N ASP A 280 -7.15 -12.30 1.50
CA ASP A 280 -6.82 -11.42 2.63
C ASP A 280 -5.71 -12.04 3.50
N VAL A 281 -5.76 -13.35 3.77
CA VAL A 281 -4.69 -14.08 4.49
C VAL A 281 -3.35 -13.98 3.77
N THR A 282 -3.29 -14.23 2.46
CA THR A 282 -2.05 -14.09 1.70
C THR A 282 -1.46 -12.69 1.83
N LYS A 283 -2.30 -11.65 1.84
CA LYS A 283 -1.86 -10.26 2.06
C LYS A 283 -1.35 -10.04 3.49
N ILE A 284 -2.06 -10.56 4.48
CA ILE A 284 -1.68 -10.46 5.90
C ILE A 284 -0.29 -11.05 6.11
N PHE A 285 0.01 -12.23 5.59
CA PHE A 285 1.33 -12.86 5.77
C PHE A 285 2.43 -12.18 4.94
N ARG A 286 2.14 -11.78 3.69
CA ARG A 286 3.14 -11.10 2.84
C ARG A 286 3.63 -9.79 3.45
N SER A 287 2.71 -8.94 3.93
CA SER A 287 3.10 -7.70 4.61
C SER A 287 3.51 -7.95 6.06
N GLY A 288 2.84 -8.89 6.74
CA GLY A 288 3.07 -9.21 8.15
C GLY A 288 4.48 -9.71 8.43
N GLN A 289 5.08 -10.51 7.53
CA GLN A 289 6.48 -10.94 7.68
C GLN A 289 7.46 -9.77 7.85
N ARG A 290 7.33 -8.71 7.04
CA ARG A 290 8.21 -7.55 7.13
C ARG A 290 7.89 -6.71 8.39
N VAL A 291 6.60 -6.56 8.71
CA VAL A 291 6.11 -5.77 9.85
C VAL A 291 6.57 -6.41 11.17
N SER A 292 6.37 -7.72 11.33
CA SER A 292 6.79 -8.47 12.52
C SER A 292 8.30 -8.53 12.66
N LYS A 293 9.04 -8.57 11.54
CA LYS A 293 10.50 -8.55 11.56
C LYS A 293 11.05 -7.19 11.96
N CYS A 294 10.47 -6.10 11.45
CA CYS A 294 10.79 -4.74 11.88
C CYS A 294 10.46 -4.53 13.36
N LEU A 295 9.28 -4.97 13.82
CA LEU A 295 8.87 -4.88 15.23
C LEU A 295 9.87 -5.60 16.14
N TYR A 296 10.27 -6.82 15.78
CA TYR A 296 11.29 -7.57 16.51
C TYR A 296 12.62 -6.81 16.61
N GLU A 297 13.14 -6.27 15.50
CA GLU A 297 14.40 -5.52 15.52
C GLU A 297 14.26 -4.17 16.23
N PHE A 298 13.08 -3.55 16.20
CA PHE A 298 12.78 -2.37 17.01
C PHE A 298 12.83 -2.69 18.51
N CYS A 299 12.21 -3.78 18.95
CA CYS A 299 12.27 -4.22 20.35
C CYS A 299 13.70 -4.58 20.80
N MET A 300 14.60 -4.97 19.89
CA MET A 300 16.02 -5.16 20.23
C MET A 300 16.70 -3.85 20.67
N LEU A 301 16.23 -2.70 20.19
CA LEU A 301 16.78 -1.39 20.56
C LEU A 301 16.33 -0.94 21.96
N GLN A 302 15.20 -1.45 22.48
CA GLN A 302 14.59 -1.01 23.74
C GLN A 302 15.12 -1.74 24.99
N ASN A 303 16.05 -2.69 24.87
CA ASN A 303 16.65 -3.47 25.97
C ASN A 303 15.64 -4.15 26.94
N ASN A 304 14.42 -4.44 26.50
CA ASN A 304 13.42 -5.16 27.29
C ASN A 304 13.31 -6.62 26.85
N TYR A 305 13.79 -7.54 27.70
CA TYR A 305 13.86 -8.97 27.39
C TYR A 305 12.49 -9.61 27.14
N ASN A 306 11.49 -9.30 27.97
CA ASN A 306 10.16 -9.92 27.87
C ASN A 306 9.47 -9.49 26.57
N LEU A 307 9.48 -8.19 26.28
CA LEU A 307 8.94 -7.64 25.04
C LEU A 307 9.66 -8.24 23.82
N LEU A 308 11.00 -8.30 23.86
CA LEU A 308 11.81 -8.85 22.80
C LEU A 308 11.48 -10.33 22.53
N MET A 309 11.28 -11.13 23.58
CA MET A 309 10.95 -12.54 23.45
C MET A 309 9.57 -12.74 22.80
N ASN A 310 8.58 -11.95 23.21
CA ASN A 310 7.25 -11.95 22.60
C ASN A 310 7.32 -11.53 21.12
N ALA A 311 8.06 -10.47 20.80
CA ALA A 311 8.23 -9.98 19.44
C ALA A 311 8.96 -10.99 18.53
N LEU A 312 9.99 -11.66 19.07
CA LEU A 312 10.71 -12.73 18.36
C LEU A 312 9.79 -13.92 18.09
N GLN A 313 8.97 -14.33 19.07
CA GLN A 313 8.01 -15.40 18.89
C GLN A 313 7.02 -15.07 17.78
N LEU A 314 6.44 -13.86 17.80
CA LEU A 314 5.51 -13.40 16.76
C LEU A 314 6.16 -13.39 15.37
N SER A 315 7.38 -12.86 15.28
CA SER A 315 8.15 -12.82 14.03
C SER A 315 8.42 -14.21 13.45
N LYS A 316 8.75 -15.19 14.32
CA LYS A 316 8.89 -16.60 13.90
C LYS A 316 7.57 -17.19 13.40
N CYS A 317 6.44 -16.89 14.03
CA CYS A 317 5.12 -17.36 13.59
C CYS A 317 4.77 -16.84 12.19
N PHE A 318 5.06 -15.58 11.88
CA PHE A 318 4.86 -15.03 10.53
C PHE A 318 5.78 -15.67 9.48
N ARG A 319 7.01 -16.05 9.86
CA ARG A 319 7.99 -16.69 8.96
C ARG A 319 7.68 -18.17 8.69
N SER A 320 7.03 -18.86 9.61
CA SER A 320 6.72 -20.30 9.47
C SER A 320 5.60 -20.60 8.47
N ARG A 321 4.96 -19.57 7.90
CA ARG A 321 3.86 -19.62 6.93
C ARG A 321 4.22 -18.80 5.70
#